data_AF-A0A425Y569-F1
#
_entry.id   AF-A0A425Y569-F1
#
_cell.length_a   1.000
_cell.length_b   1.000
_cell.length_c   1.000
_cell.angle_alpha   90.00
_cell.angle_beta   90.00
_cell.angle_gamma   90.00
#
_symmetry.space_group_name_H-M   'P 1'
#
loop_
_entity.id
_entity.type
_entity.pdbx_description
1 polymer ?
#
loop_
_entity_poly.entity_id
_entity_poly.type
_entity_poly.pdbx_seq_one_letter_code
_entity_poly.pdbx_strand_id
1 'polypeptide(L)'
;MKNRNTKDLGANHIYTFIFSNISLFVAVFFSINSVPQVAAILYSLSLNLLLIWVLYYASAKSKLKYHSQYFNDLTIGMGMLAAFVSAVIFSSIMLLLNDNQSFGALIIFFAFLAYFIHFLIMKAYSWNKVFENKLIDYRMTIEAEKENNRKILLEFLSESDLDKASDYLDTIGLYDSGVDAIIENLRK
;
A
#
# COMPACT_ATOMS: atom_id res chain seq x y z
N MET A 1 18.37 -18.86 0.65
CA MET A 1 18.64 -18.34 2.01
C MET A 1 17.31 -18.23 2.77
N LYS A 2 17.20 -18.80 3.98
CA LYS A 2 16.01 -18.61 4.83
C LYS A 2 16.02 -17.16 5.34
N ASN A 3 15.05 -16.36 4.92
CA ASN A 3 14.84 -15.01 5.42
C ASN A 3 14.75 -15.05 6.95
N ARG A 4 15.74 -14.48 7.65
CA ARG A 4 15.83 -14.47 9.12
C ARG A 4 14.82 -13.53 9.79
N ASN A 5 14.03 -12.78 9.02
CA ASN A 5 12.95 -11.91 9.50
C ASN A 5 11.56 -12.53 9.34
N THR A 6 11.35 -13.77 9.81
CA THR A 6 10.00 -14.36 9.96
C THR A 6 9.23 -13.75 11.15
N LYS A 7 9.22 -12.43 11.30
CA LYS A 7 8.19 -11.76 12.09
C LYS A 7 7.00 -11.57 11.15
N ASP A 8 5.80 -11.96 11.58
CA ASP A 8 4.59 -11.80 10.78
C ASP A 8 4.49 -10.33 10.35
N LEU A 9 4.64 -10.05 9.05
CA LEU A 9 4.70 -8.70 8.49
C LEU A 9 3.45 -7.90 8.92
N GLY A 10 2.28 -8.55 9.00
CA GLY A 10 1.06 -7.91 9.49
C GLY A 10 1.13 -7.47 10.96
N ALA A 11 1.93 -8.13 11.80
CA ALA A 11 2.00 -7.85 13.23
C ALA A 11 2.85 -6.61 13.57
N ASN A 12 3.84 -6.24 12.74
CA ASN A 12 4.67 -5.06 13.02
C ASN A 12 3.96 -3.74 12.71
N HIS A 13 3.06 -3.73 11.73
CA HIS A 13 2.40 -2.50 11.28
C HIS A 13 1.00 -2.28 11.87
N ILE A 14 0.46 -3.29 12.57
CA ILE A 14 -0.84 -3.16 13.24
C ILE A 14 -0.84 -2.04 14.29
N TYR A 15 0.30 -1.78 14.94
CA TYR A 15 0.43 -0.75 15.96
C TYR A 15 0.39 0.65 15.36
N THR A 16 1.16 0.92 14.31
CA THR A 16 1.14 2.22 13.62
C THR A 16 -0.24 2.50 13.03
N PHE A 17 -0.92 1.45 12.57
CA PHE A 17 -2.31 1.50 12.10
C PHE A 17 -3.30 1.82 13.22
N ILE A 18 -3.17 1.17 14.37
CA ILE A 18 -4.01 1.46 15.55
C ILE A 18 -3.77 2.90 16.03
N PHE A 19 -2.52 3.35 16.13
CA PHE A 19 -2.18 4.69 16.59
C PHE A 19 -2.71 5.79 15.67
N SER A 20 -2.58 5.66 14.34
CA SER A 20 -3.12 6.66 13.41
C SER A 20 -4.64 6.80 13.53
N ASN A 21 -5.34 5.68 13.77
CA ASN A 21 -6.79 5.68 13.92
C ASN A 21 -7.25 6.20 15.29
N ILE A 22 -6.49 5.94 16.37
CA ILE A 22 -6.75 6.57 17.68
C ILE A 22 -6.55 8.09 17.60
N SER A 23 -5.49 8.56 16.94
CA SER A 23 -5.27 10.00 16.75
C SER A 23 -6.41 10.65 15.97
N LEU A 24 -6.95 9.94 14.97
CA LEU A 24 -8.05 10.45 14.16
C LEU A 24 -9.40 10.37 14.91
N PHE A 25 -9.60 9.35 15.75
CA PHE A 25 -10.71 9.26 16.71
C PHE A 25 -10.73 10.49 17.64
N VAL A 26 -9.58 10.84 18.21
CA VAL A 26 -9.42 12.02 19.08
C VAL A 26 -9.75 13.30 18.30
N ALA A 27 -9.22 13.48 17.10
CA ALA A 27 -9.48 14.66 16.28
C ALA A 27 -10.99 14.85 15.98
N VAL A 28 -11.69 13.77 15.63
CA VAL A 28 -13.14 13.79 15.33
C VAL A 28 -13.97 14.09 16.57
N PHE A 29 -13.63 13.45 17.71
CA PHE A 29 -14.38 13.64 18.96
C PHE A 29 -14.33 15.08 19.47
N PHE A 30 -13.22 15.78 19.25
CA PHE A 30 -13.04 17.17 19.69
C PHE A 30 -13.48 18.23 18.68
N SER A 31 -13.81 17.87 17.43
CA SER A 31 -14.08 18.85 16.36
C SER A 31 -15.56 19.01 15.97
N ILE A 32 -16.48 18.19 16.48
CA ILE A 32 -17.86 18.13 15.98
C ILE A 32 -18.89 18.32 17.09
N ASN A 33 -19.87 19.20 16.82
CA ASN A 33 -20.90 19.63 17.79
C ASN A 33 -22.15 18.73 17.81
N SER A 34 -22.17 17.61 17.08
CA SER A 34 -23.38 16.79 16.82
C SER A 34 -23.10 15.30 17.04
N VAL A 35 -23.84 14.68 17.97
CA VAL A 35 -23.69 13.25 18.35
C VAL A 35 -23.94 12.30 17.16
N PRO A 36 -24.98 12.51 16.31
CA PRO A 36 -25.20 11.68 15.13
C PRO A 36 -24.09 11.78 14.06
N GLN A 37 -23.54 12.99 13.85
CA GLN A 37 -22.46 13.21 12.90
C GLN A 37 -21.15 12.56 13.37
N VAL A 38 -20.85 12.66 14.67
CA VAL A 38 -19.73 11.95 15.31
C VAL A 38 -19.89 10.44 15.13
N ALA A 39 -21.08 9.88 15.39
CA ALA A 39 -21.33 8.46 15.21
C ALA A 39 -21.13 8.02 13.75
N ALA A 40 -21.65 8.76 12.77
CA ALA A 40 -21.50 8.45 11.34
C ALA A 40 -20.03 8.41 10.90
N ILE A 41 -19.22 9.35 11.38
CA ILE A 41 -17.79 9.40 11.09
C ILE A 41 -17.07 8.24 11.75
N LEU A 42 -17.37 7.94 13.02
CA LEU A 42 -16.78 6.81 13.74
C LEU A 42 -17.09 5.46 13.09
N TYR A 43 -18.33 5.26 12.64
CA TYR A 43 -18.72 4.06 11.90
C TYR A 43 -18.01 3.98 10.54
N SER A 44 -17.94 5.09 9.80
CA SER A 44 -17.27 5.13 8.49
C SER A 44 -15.77 4.90 8.61
N LEU A 45 -15.14 5.42 9.66
CA LEU A 45 -13.73 5.19 10.00
C LEU A 45 -13.47 3.72 10.32
N SER A 46 -14.25 3.16 11.23
CA SER A 46 -14.11 1.76 11.65
C SER A 46 -14.35 0.81 10.48
N LEU A 47 -15.30 1.13 9.60
CA LEU A 47 -15.59 0.35 8.40
C LEU A 47 -14.46 0.45 7.37
N ASN A 48 -13.92 1.65 7.13
CA ASN A 48 -12.77 1.85 6.23
C ASN A 48 -11.54 1.07 6.71
N LEU A 49 -11.29 1.12 8.02
CA LEU A 49 -10.23 0.41 8.73
C LEU A 49 -10.38 -1.11 8.55
N LEU A 50 -11.59 -1.64 8.78
CA LEU A 50 -11.90 -3.05 8.57
C LEU A 50 -11.72 -3.45 7.10
N LEU A 51 -12.21 -2.63 6.16
CA LEU A 51 -12.13 -2.92 4.72
C LEU A 51 -10.68 -2.98 4.23
N ILE A 52 -9.85 -2.00 4.57
CA ILE A 52 -8.43 -1.98 4.20
C ILE A 52 -7.71 -3.19 4.80
N TRP A 53 -8.04 -3.57 6.04
CA TRP A 53 -7.44 -4.71 6.72
C TRP A 53 -7.85 -6.05 6.09
N VAL A 54 -9.15 -6.21 5.76
CA VAL A 54 -9.67 -7.37 5.04
C VAL A 54 -9.03 -7.49 3.67
N LEU A 55 -8.94 -6.38 2.92
CA LEU A 55 -8.27 -6.36 1.62
C LEU A 55 -6.80 -6.77 1.74
N TYR A 56 -6.08 -6.26 2.74
CA TYR A 56 -4.69 -6.61 2.99
C TYR A 56 -4.51 -8.10 3.32
N TYR A 57 -5.28 -8.63 4.28
CA TYR A 57 -5.16 -10.03 4.69
C TYR A 57 -5.63 -11.01 3.62
N ALA A 58 -6.71 -10.69 2.90
CA ALA A 58 -7.27 -11.58 1.88
C ALA A 58 -6.42 -11.59 0.60
N SER A 59 -5.86 -10.45 0.17
CA SER A 59 -5.26 -10.32 -1.16
C SER A 59 -3.74 -10.15 -1.17
N ALA A 60 -3.16 -9.51 -0.16
CA ALA A 60 -1.75 -9.10 -0.15
C ALA A 60 -0.89 -9.99 0.73
N LYS A 61 -1.35 -10.38 1.93
CA LYS A 61 -0.54 -11.10 2.93
C LYS A 61 0.17 -12.35 2.38
N SER A 62 -0.53 -13.18 1.61
CA SER A 62 0.06 -14.41 1.04
C SER A 62 1.08 -14.13 -0.07
N LYS A 63 0.91 -13.02 -0.80
CA LYS A 63 1.77 -12.63 -1.92
C LYS A 63 3.07 -11.98 -1.43
N LEU A 64 3.00 -11.17 -0.38
CA LEU A 64 4.11 -10.38 0.17
C LEU A 64 5.22 -11.21 0.86
N LYS A 65 5.02 -12.52 1.05
CA LYS A 65 6.02 -13.40 1.67
C LYS A 65 7.33 -13.47 0.86
N TYR A 66 7.25 -13.25 -0.45
CA TYR A 66 8.39 -13.35 -1.36
C TYR A 66 8.95 -11.99 -1.78
N HIS A 67 8.30 -10.89 -1.38
CA HIS A 67 8.69 -9.51 -1.68
C HIS A 67 9.66 -8.97 -0.64
N SER A 68 10.42 -7.95 -1.02
CA SER A 68 11.33 -7.22 -0.13
C SER A 68 10.57 -6.60 1.05
N GLN A 69 11.27 -6.48 2.18
CA GLN A 69 10.69 -5.83 3.36
C GLN A 69 10.30 -4.39 3.06
N TYR A 70 11.11 -3.66 2.29
CA TYR A 70 10.79 -2.31 1.84
C TYR A 70 9.48 -2.26 1.04
N PHE A 71 9.28 -3.16 0.07
CA PHE A 71 8.03 -3.21 -0.70
C PHE A 71 6.81 -3.52 0.17
N ASN A 72 6.98 -4.39 1.16
CA ASN A 72 5.93 -4.72 2.11
C ASN A 72 5.57 -3.50 2.97
N ASP A 73 6.57 -2.83 3.54
CA ASP A 73 6.43 -1.63 4.35
C ASP A 73 5.78 -0.50 3.54
N LEU A 74 6.18 -0.33 2.27
CA LEU A 74 5.60 0.62 1.33
C LEU A 74 4.14 0.32 1.05
N THR A 75 3.81 -0.95 0.74
CA THR A 75 2.43 -1.36 0.44
C THR A 75 1.49 -1.11 1.63
N ILE A 76 1.96 -1.43 2.84
CA ILE A 76 1.19 -1.21 4.08
C ILE A 76 1.09 0.29 4.39
N GLY A 77 2.20 1.02 4.28
CA GLY A 77 2.25 2.47 4.50
C GLY A 77 1.32 3.23 3.55
N MET A 78 1.21 2.80 2.30
CA MET A 78 0.29 3.38 1.32
C MET A 78 -1.18 3.05 1.65
N GLY A 79 -1.46 1.83 2.14
CA GLY A 79 -2.78 1.50 2.69
C GLY A 79 -3.16 2.37 3.89
N MET A 80 -2.21 2.65 4.77
CA MET A 80 -2.37 3.57 5.90
C MET A 80 -2.63 5.00 5.46
N LEU A 81 -1.85 5.50 4.50
CA LEU A 81 -2.01 6.84 3.95
C LEU A 81 -3.40 6.98 3.32
N ALA A 82 -3.86 5.96 2.58
CA ALA A 82 -5.21 5.95 2.01
C ALA A 82 -6.30 6.04 3.08
N ALA A 83 -6.17 5.28 4.17
CA ALA A 83 -7.11 5.35 5.29
C ALA A 83 -7.14 6.76 5.91
N PHE A 84 -5.96 7.33 6.18
CA PHE A 84 -5.81 8.65 6.77
C PHE A 84 -6.40 9.75 5.89
N VAL A 85 -6.00 9.81 4.61
CA VAL A 85 -6.49 10.82 3.66
C VAL A 85 -8.00 10.71 3.49
N SER A 86 -8.54 9.49 3.36
CA SER A 86 -9.98 9.27 3.29
C SER A 86 -10.70 9.86 4.50
N ALA A 87 -10.17 9.61 5.70
CA ALA A 87 -10.80 10.08 6.92
C ALA A 87 -10.74 11.60 7.12
N VAL A 88 -9.64 12.26 6.71
CA VAL A 88 -9.55 13.73 6.69
C VAL A 88 -10.59 14.31 5.73
N ILE A 89 -10.73 13.73 4.54
CA ILE A 89 -11.73 14.16 3.55
C ILE A 89 -13.14 13.96 4.10
N PHE A 90 -13.42 12.83 4.75
CA PHE A 90 -14.75 12.55 5.31
C PHE A 90 -15.11 13.54 6.40
N SER A 91 -14.17 13.81 7.32
CA SER A 91 -14.36 14.79 8.39
C SER A 91 -14.64 16.18 7.82
N SER A 92 -13.91 16.58 6.77
CA SER A 92 -14.11 17.87 6.10
C SER A 92 -15.46 17.97 5.38
N ILE A 93 -15.88 16.91 4.69
CA ILE A 93 -17.20 16.87 4.02
C ILE A 93 -18.33 16.92 5.05
N MET A 94 -18.20 16.22 6.17
CA MET A 94 -19.23 16.19 7.22
C MET A 94 -19.46 17.55 7.87
N LEU A 95 -18.44 18.42 7.97
CA LEU A 95 -18.61 19.80 8.44
C LEU A 95 -19.53 20.64 7.53
N LEU A 96 -19.72 20.22 6.27
CA LEU A 96 -20.51 20.94 5.27
C LEU A 96 -21.89 20.30 5.02
N LEU A 97 -22.18 19.15 5.65
CA LEU A 97 -23.42 18.41 5.44
C LEU A 97 -24.47 18.76 6.50
N ASN A 98 -25.72 18.90 6.05
CA ASN A 98 -26.88 19.10 6.93
C ASN A 98 -27.41 17.76 7.46
N ASP A 99 -28.09 17.79 8.61
CA ASP A 99 -28.62 16.62 9.33
C ASP A 99 -29.73 15.83 8.59
N ASN A 100 -30.19 16.32 7.43
CA ASN A 100 -31.27 15.69 6.66
C ASN A 100 -30.80 14.53 5.76
N GLN A 101 -29.50 14.22 5.73
CA GLN A 101 -28.95 13.15 4.91
C GLN A 101 -29.19 11.78 5.55
N SER A 102 -29.53 10.78 4.74
CA SER A 102 -29.68 9.40 5.22
C SER A 102 -28.32 8.84 5.67
N PHE A 103 -28.28 8.34 6.91
CA PHE A 103 -27.10 7.71 7.50
C PHE A 103 -26.53 6.58 6.63
N GLY A 104 -27.38 5.73 6.03
CA GLY A 104 -26.95 4.64 5.16
C GLY A 104 -26.32 5.13 3.84
N ALA A 105 -26.85 6.22 3.28
CA ALA A 105 -26.31 6.81 2.04
C ALA A 105 -24.91 7.40 2.27
N LEU A 106 -24.71 8.07 3.42
CA LEU A 106 -23.40 8.61 3.81
C LEU A 106 -22.34 7.51 3.96
N ILE A 107 -22.68 6.40 4.62
CA ILE A 107 -21.77 5.26 4.79
C ILE A 107 -21.35 4.69 3.44
N ILE A 108 -22.29 4.47 2.53
CA ILE A 108 -21.99 3.88 1.20
C ILE A 108 -21.13 4.85 0.38
N PHE A 109 -21.45 6.14 0.39
CA PHE A 109 -20.66 7.16 -0.30
C PHE A 109 -19.23 7.19 0.21
N PHE A 110 -19.04 7.18 1.53
CA PHE A 110 -17.71 7.16 2.13
C PHE A 110 -16.96 5.85 1.86
N ALA A 111 -17.62 4.69 1.89
CA ALA A 111 -16.97 3.43 1.52
C ALA A 111 -16.45 3.45 0.07
N PHE A 112 -17.25 3.98 -0.87
CA PHE A 112 -16.82 4.12 -2.27
C PHE A 112 -15.66 5.10 -2.41
N LEU A 113 -15.74 6.26 -1.73
CA LEU A 113 -14.70 7.28 -1.78
C LEU A 113 -13.38 6.76 -1.19
N ALA A 114 -13.41 6.02 -0.08
CA ALA A 114 -12.24 5.36 0.48
C ALA A 114 -11.59 4.38 -0.51
N TYR A 115 -12.41 3.56 -1.17
CA TYR A 115 -11.91 2.63 -2.18
C TYR A 115 -11.27 3.36 -3.37
N PHE A 116 -11.87 4.47 -3.82
CA PHE A 116 -11.31 5.28 -4.90
C PHE A 116 -9.99 5.95 -4.52
N ILE A 117 -9.88 6.53 -3.31
CA ILE A 117 -8.63 7.10 -2.79
C ILE A 117 -7.55 6.03 -2.68
N HIS A 118 -7.90 4.85 -2.16
CA HIS A 118 -7.01 3.71 -2.12
C HIS A 118 -6.53 3.36 -3.53
N PHE A 119 -7.42 3.20 -4.50
CA PHE A 119 -7.06 2.91 -5.89
C PHE A 119 -6.06 3.94 -6.48
N LEU A 120 -6.30 5.25 -6.27
CA LEU A 120 -5.39 6.29 -6.75
C LEU A 120 -4.00 6.21 -6.13
N ILE A 121 -3.93 6.04 -4.80
CA ILE A 121 -2.66 5.91 -4.09
C ILE A 121 -1.93 4.63 -4.53
N MET A 122 -2.66 3.53 -4.69
CA MET A 122 -2.07 2.26 -5.14
C MET A 122 -1.55 2.32 -6.59
N LYS A 123 -2.17 3.16 -7.43
CA LYS A 123 -1.72 3.39 -8.81
C LYS A 123 -0.38 4.14 -8.85
N ALA A 124 -0.12 5.05 -7.90
CA ALA A 124 1.10 5.87 -7.88
C ALA A 124 2.39 5.04 -7.77
N TYR A 125 2.36 3.88 -7.12
CA TYR A 125 3.52 2.99 -7.01
C TYR A 125 3.40 1.72 -7.88
N SER A 126 2.49 1.72 -8.86
CA SER A 126 2.30 0.60 -9.80
C SER A 126 3.61 0.15 -10.45
N TRP A 127 4.51 1.09 -10.75
CA TRP A 127 5.85 0.78 -11.24
C TRP A 127 6.65 -0.10 -10.25
N ASN A 128 6.72 0.28 -8.97
CA ASN A 128 7.45 -0.48 -7.94
C ASN A 128 6.88 -1.89 -7.80
N LYS A 129 5.56 -2.03 -7.89
CA LYS A 129 4.88 -3.33 -7.87
C LYS A 129 5.25 -4.20 -9.07
N VAL A 130 5.30 -3.63 -10.28
CA VAL A 130 5.68 -4.36 -11.49
C VAL A 130 7.16 -4.76 -11.43
N PHE A 131 8.03 -3.85 -11.00
CA PHE A 131 9.45 -4.12 -10.86
C PHE A 131 9.73 -5.22 -9.83
N GLU A 132 9.14 -5.12 -8.64
CA GLU A 132 9.30 -6.12 -7.58
C GLU A 132 8.82 -7.50 -8.02
N ASN A 133 7.70 -7.60 -8.75
CA ASN A 133 7.23 -8.87 -9.29
C ASN A 133 8.23 -9.47 -10.29
N LYS A 134 8.70 -8.68 -11.26
CA LYS A 134 9.69 -9.14 -12.26
C LYS A 134 11.02 -9.55 -11.60
N LEU A 135 11.43 -8.84 -10.56
CA LEU A 135 12.63 -9.14 -9.78
C LEU A 135 12.47 -10.48 -9.04
N ILE A 136 11.32 -10.72 -8.40
CA ILE A 136 11.01 -11.99 -7.74
C ILE A 136 10.97 -13.13 -8.75
N ASP A 137 10.29 -12.94 -9.88
CA ASP A 137 10.18 -13.95 -10.93
C ASP A 137 11.57 -14.35 -11.43
N TYR A 138 12.46 -13.38 -11.65
CA TYR A 138 13.85 -13.64 -12.03
C TYR A 138 14.68 -14.33 -10.92
N ARG A 139 14.48 -13.97 -9.64
CA ARG A 139 15.29 -14.48 -8.52
C ARG A 139 14.84 -15.84 -7.99
N MET A 140 13.54 -16.11 -8.01
CA MET A 140 12.92 -17.28 -7.39
C MET A 140 12.70 -18.45 -8.36
N THR A 141 12.95 -18.26 -9.67
CA THR A 141 12.86 -19.34 -10.64
C THR A 141 14.11 -20.21 -10.68
N ILE A 142 13.89 -21.50 -10.98
CA ILE A 142 14.94 -22.49 -11.19
C ILE A 142 15.66 -22.17 -12.51
N GLU A 143 16.93 -22.57 -12.62
CA GLU A 143 17.85 -22.27 -13.73
C GLU A 143 17.25 -22.40 -15.14
N ALA A 144 16.33 -23.36 -15.35
CA ALA A 144 15.67 -23.61 -16.63
C ALA A 144 14.81 -22.43 -17.15
N GLU A 145 14.20 -21.63 -16.26
CA GLU A 145 13.35 -20.49 -16.63
C GLU A 145 14.03 -19.14 -16.43
N LYS A 146 15.21 -19.15 -15.81
CA LYS A 146 15.93 -17.93 -15.41
C LYS A 146 16.30 -17.06 -16.62
N GLU A 147 16.68 -17.66 -17.75
CA GLU A 147 17.01 -16.91 -18.96
C GLU A 147 15.78 -16.23 -19.58
N ASN A 148 14.61 -16.85 -19.51
CA ASN A 148 13.37 -16.23 -19.99
C ASN A 148 12.97 -15.04 -19.11
N ASN A 149 13.02 -15.23 -17.78
CA ASN A 149 12.72 -14.16 -16.82
C ASN A 149 13.76 -13.04 -16.87
N ARG A 150 15.01 -13.36 -17.19
CA ARG A 150 16.05 -12.36 -17.46
C ARG A 150 15.70 -11.49 -18.66
N LYS A 151 15.20 -12.07 -19.77
CA LYS A 151 14.73 -11.30 -20.93
C LYS A 151 13.56 -10.38 -20.58
N ILE A 152 12.59 -10.89 -19.84
CA ILE A 152 11.41 -10.12 -19.39
C ILE A 152 11.80 -8.94 -18.48
N LEU A 153 12.81 -9.15 -17.62
CA LEU A 153 13.36 -8.09 -16.76
C LEU A 153 14.15 -7.07 -17.58
N LEU A 154 14.97 -7.53 -18.54
CA LEU A 154 15.75 -6.68 -19.42
C LEU A 154 14.86 -5.79 -20.30
N GLU A 155 13.83 -6.36 -20.92
CA GLU A 155 12.85 -5.62 -21.72
C GLU A 155 12.17 -4.53 -20.88
N PHE A 156 11.71 -4.87 -19.67
CA PHE A 156 11.12 -3.89 -18.76
C PHE A 156 12.09 -2.78 -18.34
N LEU A 157 13.35 -3.12 -18.07
CA LEU A 157 14.37 -2.14 -17.69
C LEU A 157 14.75 -1.26 -18.87
N SER A 158 14.77 -1.77 -20.10
CA SER A 158 15.08 -0.99 -21.30
C SER A 158 14.04 0.10 -21.60
N GLU A 159 12.79 -0.11 -21.17
CA GLU A 159 11.70 0.86 -21.29
C GLU A 159 11.52 1.72 -20.03
N SER A 160 12.28 1.45 -18.97
CA SER A 160 12.18 2.13 -17.68
C SER A 160 13.31 3.14 -17.45
N ASP A 161 13.09 4.03 -16.50
CA ASP A 161 14.15 4.87 -15.95
C ASP A 161 15.14 4.01 -15.15
N LEU A 162 16.37 3.90 -15.67
CA LEU A 162 17.44 3.08 -15.11
C LEU A 162 17.97 3.64 -13.79
N ASP A 163 17.94 4.96 -13.60
CA ASP A 163 18.38 5.59 -12.35
C ASP A 163 17.37 5.28 -11.24
N LYS A 164 16.07 5.40 -11.55
CA LYS A 164 15.00 4.97 -10.63
C LYS A 164 15.11 3.49 -10.26
N ALA A 165 15.50 2.62 -11.20
CA ALA A 165 15.69 1.20 -10.94
C ALA A 165 16.90 0.92 -10.03
N SER A 166 18.02 1.59 -10.28
CA SER A 166 19.23 1.53 -9.45
C SER A 166 18.94 1.99 -8.02
N ASP A 167 18.34 3.18 -7.87
CA ASP A 167 18.02 3.76 -6.56
C ASP A 167 17.07 2.84 -5.76
N TYR A 168 16.11 2.21 -6.43
CA TYR A 168 15.20 1.28 -5.79
C TYR A 168 15.92 0.01 -5.32
N LEU A 169 16.83 -0.57 -6.11
CA LEU A 169 17.63 -1.74 -5.72
C LEU A 169 18.50 -1.46 -4.48
N ASP A 170 19.11 -0.27 -4.43
CA ASP A 170 19.87 0.19 -3.28
C ASP A 170 18.96 0.34 -2.05
N THR A 171 17.77 0.93 -2.25
CA THR A 171 16.79 1.16 -1.17
C THR A 171 16.28 -0.14 -0.56
N ILE A 172 16.02 -1.17 -1.37
CA ILE A 172 15.59 -2.48 -0.85
C ILE A 172 16.74 -3.27 -0.20
N GLY A 173 17.99 -2.76 -0.29
CA GLY A 173 19.18 -3.36 0.32
C GLY A 173 19.52 -4.75 -0.24
N LEU A 174 19.05 -5.07 -1.44
CA LEU A 174 19.22 -6.36 -2.07
C LEU A 174 20.23 -6.27 -3.21
N TYR A 175 21.51 -6.35 -2.86
CA TYR A 175 22.61 -6.49 -3.82
C TYR A 175 22.43 -7.75 -4.67
N ASP A 176 22.32 -7.57 -5.98
CA ASP A 176 22.23 -8.66 -6.95
C ASP A 176 23.06 -8.29 -8.17
N SER A 177 24.29 -8.81 -8.17
CA SER A 177 25.28 -8.58 -9.22
C SER A 177 24.77 -8.93 -10.61
N GLY A 178 23.77 -9.82 -10.73
CA GLY A 178 23.14 -10.14 -12.01
C GLY A 178 22.24 -9.02 -12.52
N VAL A 179 21.45 -8.39 -11.64
CA VAL A 179 20.57 -7.27 -12.01
C VAL A 179 21.39 -5.98 -12.19
N ASP A 180 22.37 -5.75 -11.32
CA ASP A 180 23.29 -4.60 -11.43
C ASP A 180 24.05 -4.63 -12.77
N ALA A 181 24.52 -5.80 -13.19
CA ALA A 181 25.16 -5.98 -14.49
C ALA A 181 24.19 -5.74 -15.67
N ILE A 182 22.90 -6.05 -15.53
CA ILE A 182 21.90 -5.74 -16.57
C ILE A 182 21.74 -4.23 -16.69
N ILE A 183 21.60 -3.51 -15.57
CA ILE A 183 21.46 -2.06 -15.54
C ILE A 183 22.71 -1.37 -16.12
N GLU A 184 23.89 -1.81 -15.72
CA GLU A 184 25.15 -1.24 -16.22
C GLU A 184 25.32 -1.49 -17.74
N ASN A 185 24.92 -2.66 -18.23
CA ASN A 185 24.96 -2.95 -19.66
C ASN A 185 23.94 -2.12 -20.47
N LEU A 186 22.77 -1.81 -19.90
CA LEU A 186 21.77 -0.95 -20.57
C LEU A 186 22.14 0.54 -20.53
N ARG A 187 23.03 0.95 -19.62
CA ARG A 187 23.57 2.33 -19.54
C ARG A 187 24.68 2.61 -20.56
N LYS A 188 25.30 1.58 -21.13
CA LYS A 188 26.40 1.68 -22.11
C LYS A 188 25.84 1.84 -23.52
#